data_AF-A0AAW6AGS6-F1
#
_entry.id   AF-A0AAW6AGS6-F1
#
_cell.length_a   1.000
_cell.length_b   1.000
_cell.length_c   1.000
_cell.angle_alpha   90.00
_cell.angle_beta   90.00
_cell.angle_gamma   90.00
#
_symmetry.space_group_name_H-M   'P 1'
#
loop_
_entity.id
_entity.type
_entity.pdbx_description
1 polymer ?
#
loop_
_entity_poly.entity_id
_entity_poly.type
_entity_poly.pdbx_seq_one_letter_code
_entity_poly.pdbx_strand_id
1 'polypeptide(L)'
;MILVVGGAHSGKRTFVREKLGFAADDFVDAAQLAEGGVPAAFAGRVAYRAEELVRELDADRALERLIGFDAVILPLVGSGVVPMRAEDAQWRERAGRLGCALAAHADVVVRMACGIPQVIKGNLADAPRGTQGAGAPLEVVFVRHGATAGTEDHRYSGAGTDEPLSSAGERALRDLACDRDVFRVITSGMARTDQTARILFPNAELMACPGLREMDFGDFEGRSAAELKEDARYRAWVDSWCETRCPHGEGKSDFTRRVVAAFREACESERAQGSGRAVFVVHAGTVKALLSELAVPKMGYFDVHTEPGGAWAATWDGRCLRDVRPASGGDAR
;
A
#
# COMPACT_ATOMS: atom_id res chain seq x y z
N MET A 1 -0.84 2.28 -13.12
CA MET A 1 0.41 2.15 -13.92
C MET A 1 0.59 3.35 -14.84
N ILE A 2 1.83 3.78 -15.10
CA ILE A 2 2.23 4.64 -16.21
C ILE A 2 2.87 3.85 -17.38
N LEU A 3 2.42 4.09 -18.61
CA LEU A 3 3.04 3.59 -19.83
C LEU A 3 3.91 4.67 -20.47
N VAL A 4 5.19 4.39 -20.70
CA VAL A 4 6.14 5.32 -21.35
C VAL A 4 6.57 4.76 -22.70
N VAL A 5 6.16 5.43 -23.78
CA VAL A 5 6.39 5.02 -25.17
C VAL A 5 7.29 5.98 -25.93
N GLY A 6 7.81 5.56 -27.08
CA GLY A 6 8.62 6.38 -27.98
C GLY A 6 9.72 5.58 -28.68
N GLY A 7 10.45 6.22 -29.61
CA GLY A 7 11.54 5.56 -30.36
C GLY A 7 12.66 5.00 -29.47
N ALA A 8 13.49 4.11 -30.02
CA ALA A 8 14.70 3.68 -29.34
C ALA A 8 15.54 4.91 -28.93
N HIS A 9 16.13 4.87 -27.73
CA HIS A 9 16.96 5.96 -27.20
C HIS A 9 16.28 7.33 -27.03
N SER A 10 14.94 7.43 -27.07
CA SER A 10 14.23 8.72 -26.91
C SER A 10 14.23 9.31 -25.48
N GLY A 11 15.03 8.77 -24.56
CA GLY A 11 15.12 9.22 -23.17
C GLY A 11 14.13 8.57 -22.20
N LYS A 12 13.40 7.52 -22.59
CA LYS A 12 12.37 6.87 -21.75
C LYS A 12 12.86 6.42 -20.38
N ARG A 13 13.97 5.67 -20.32
CA ARG A 13 14.54 5.18 -19.04
C ARG A 13 15.00 6.34 -18.16
N THR A 14 15.64 7.34 -18.75
CA THR A 14 16.07 8.57 -18.07
C THR A 14 14.89 9.32 -17.47
N PHE A 15 13.80 9.47 -18.23
CA PHE A 15 12.57 10.09 -17.73
C PHE A 15 11.99 9.34 -16.53
N VAL A 16 11.87 8.01 -16.61
CA VAL A 16 11.34 7.20 -15.49
C VAL A 16 12.25 7.28 -14.26
N ARG A 17 13.57 7.25 -14.43
CA ARG A 17 14.52 7.38 -13.32
C ARG A 17 14.49 8.77 -12.69
N GLU A 18 14.72 9.81 -13.49
CA GLU A 18 15.01 11.16 -12.97
C GLU A 18 13.76 12.01 -12.74
N LYS A 19 12.69 11.79 -13.51
CA LYS A 19 11.44 12.54 -13.35
C LYS A 19 10.41 11.80 -12.52
N LEU A 20 10.35 10.47 -12.60
CA LEU A 20 9.44 9.68 -11.77
C LEU A 20 10.11 9.11 -10.52
N GLY A 21 11.43 9.19 -10.39
CA GLY A 21 12.15 8.82 -9.18
C GLY A 21 12.34 7.32 -9.00
N PHE A 22 12.38 6.49 -10.04
CA PHE A 22 12.67 5.06 -9.88
C PHE A 22 14.16 4.75 -9.81
N ALA A 23 14.57 3.88 -8.90
CA ALA A 23 15.94 3.44 -8.73
C ALA A 23 16.43 2.60 -9.90
N ALA A 24 17.74 2.58 -10.14
CA ALA A 24 18.30 1.72 -11.18
C ALA A 24 17.93 0.24 -10.97
N ASP A 25 17.90 -0.17 -9.70
CA ASP A 25 17.53 -1.53 -9.28
C ASP A 25 16.02 -1.79 -9.36
N ASP A 26 15.21 -0.79 -9.70
CA ASP A 26 13.78 -0.98 -9.99
C ASP A 26 13.51 -1.46 -11.41
N PHE A 27 14.53 -1.48 -12.28
CA PHE A 27 14.34 -1.82 -13.69
C PHE A 27 14.61 -3.29 -13.94
N VAL A 28 13.60 -4.00 -14.44
CA VAL A 28 13.74 -5.36 -14.96
C VAL A 28 13.56 -5.38 -16.48
N ASP A 29 14.40 -6.16 -17.16
CA ASP A 29 14.24 -6.40 -18.60
C ASP A 29 13.03 -7.32 -18.79
N ALA A 30 11.99 -6.83 -19.47
CA ALA A 30 10.76 -7.58 -19.66
C ALA A 30 11.00 -8.89 -20.41
N ALA A 31 12.04 -9.00 -21.23
CA ALA A 31 12.40 -10.26 -21.91
C ALA A 31 12.68 -11.40 -20.90
N GLN A 32 13.17 -11.08 -19.70
CA GLN A 32 13.44 -12.07 -18.65
C GLN A 32 12.17 -12.61 -17.98
N LEU A 33 11.01 -11.99 -18.24
CA LEU A 33 9.72 -12.38 -17.69
C LEU A 33 8.94 -13.36 -18.59
N ALA A 34 9.54 -13.80 -19.70
CA ALA A 34 8.94 -14.75 -20.63
C ALA A 34 8.77 -16.14 -19.99
N GLU A 35 9.72 -16.54 -19.16
CA GLU A 35 9.73 -17.82 -18.45
C GLU A 35 9.29 -17.62 -16.99
N GLY A 36 8.26 -18.36 -16.56
CA GLY A 36 7.73 -18.27 -15.20
C GLY A 36 6.74 -17.12 -14.94
N GLY A 37 6.57 -16.80 -13.65
CA GLY A 37 5.76 -15.66 -13.19
C GLY A 37 6.65 -14.46 -12.85
N VAL A 38 6.03 -13.29 -12.64
CA VAL A 38 6.78 -12.10 -12.20
C VAL A 38 7.31 -12.34 -10.78
N PRO A 39 8.64 -12.26 -10.54
CA PRO A 39 9.17 -12.43 -9.18
C PRO A 39 8.60 -11.35 -8.25
N ALA A 40 8.21 -11.73 -7.03
CA ALA A 40 7.64 -10.81 -6.05
C ALA A 40 8.54 -9.59 -5.78
N ALA A 41 9.86 -9.75 -5.93
CA ALA A 41 10.84 -8.67 -5.83
C ALA A 41 10.56 -7.51 -6.80
N PHE A 42 9.95 -7.76 -7.97
CA PHE A 42 9.66 -6.76 -9.00
C PHE A 42 8.21 -6.27 -9.02
N ALA A 43 7.36 -6.75 -8.11
CA ALA A 43 6.01 -6.21 -7.95
C ALA A 43 6.08 -4.72 -7.56
N GLY A 44 5.36 -3.88 -8.32
CA GLY A 44 5.40 -2.42 -8.14
C GLY A 44 6.73 -1.77 -8.52
N ARG A 45 7.41 -2.28 -9.57
CA ARG A 45 8.66 -1.68 -10.09
C ARG A 45 8.53 -1.25 -11.57
N VAL A 46 9.63 -1.21 -12.31
CA VAL A 46 9.68 -0.75 -13.71
C VAL A 46 10.05 -1.90 -14.66
N ALA A 47 9.19 -2.20 -15.63
CA ALA A 47 9.54 -3.11 -16.73
C ALA A 47 10.01 -2.30 -17.94
N TYR A 48 11.15 -2.65 -18.54
CA TYR A 48 11.62 -2.03 -19.78
C TYR A 48 11.83 -3.05 -20.90
N ARG A 49 11.86 -2.59 -22.15
CA ARG A 49 11.87 -3.46 -23.35
C ARG A 49 10.66 -4.39 -23.42
N ALA A 50 9.48 -3.87 -23.08
CA ALA A 50 8.24 -4.64 -23.08
C ALA A 50 7.90 -5.29 -24.44
N GLU A 51 8.38 -4.72 -25.55
CA GLU A 51 8.24 -5.28 -26.90
C GLU A 51 8.99 -6.60 -27.09
N GLU A 52 10.02 -6.89 -26.30
CA GLU A 52 10.79 -8.13 -26.43
C GLU A 52 10.02 -9.32 -25.87
N LEU A 53 9.14 -9.09 -24.90
CA LEU A 53 8.33 -10.13 -24.28
C LEU A 53 7.43 -10.84 -25.30
N VAL A 54 6.98 -10.12 -26.34
CA VAL A 54 6.14 -10.68 -27.42
C VAL A 54 6.95 -11.36 -28.54
N ARG A 55 8.26 -11.56 -28.35
CA ARG A 55 9.00 -12.52 -29.16
C ARG A 55 8.60 -13.95 -28.80
N GLU A 56 8.47 -14.21 -27.51
CA GLU A 56 8.15 -15.53 -26.95
C GLU A 56 6.67 -15.68 -26.60
N LEU A 57 5.98 -14.59 -26.23
CA LEU A 57 4.58 -14.59 -25.83
C LEU A 57 3.66 -13.93 -26.86
N ASP A 58 2.37 -14.26 -26.79
CA ASP A 58 1.33 -13.42 -27.40
C ASP A 58 1.10 -12.14 -26.57
N ALA A 59 0.34 -11.20 -27.14
CA ALA A 59 0.13 -9.88 -26.52
C ALA A 59 -0.66 -9.95 -25.21
N ASP A 60 -1.60 -10.89 -25.07
CA ASP A 60 -2.47 -10.99 -23.90
C ASP A 60 -1.69 -11.57 -22.71
N ARG A 61 -0.92 -12.65 -22.95
CA ARG A 61 -0.02 -13.21 -21.93
C ARG A 61 1.08 -12.24 -21.53
N ALA A 62 1.62 -11.48 -22.48
CA ALA A 62 2.59 -10.41 -22.17
C ALA A 62 1.95 -9.30 -21.31
N LEU A 63 0.71 -8.92 -21.60
CA LEU A 63 -0.04 -7.95 -20.81
C LEU A 63 -0.22 -8.43 -19.37
N GLU A 64 -0.66 -9.68 -19.15
CA GLU A 64 -0.83 -10.26 -17.81
C GLU A 64 0.43 -10.16 -16.95
N ARG A 65 1.62 -10.28 -17.57
CA ARG A 65 2.90 -10.13 -16.88
C ARG A 65 3.23 -8.68 -16.55
N LEU A 66 2.72 -7.73 -17.31
CA LEU A 66 3.09 -6.32 -17.22
C LEU A 66 2.11 -5.47 -16.40
N ILE A 67 0.83 -5.87 -16.26
CA ILE A 67 -0.21 -5.08 -15.58
C ILE A 67 0.11 -4.74 -14.11
N GLY A 68 0.92 -5.56 -13.43
CA GLY A 68 1.32 -5.34 -12.04
C GLY A 68 2.52 -4.40 -11.85
N PHE A 69 3.13 -3.93 -12.93
CA PHE A 69 4.22 -2.95 -12.86
C PHE A 69 3.68 -1.53 -12.71
N ASP A 70 4.48 -0.68 -12.08
CA ASP A 70 4.14 0.71 -11.91
C ASP A 70 4.46 1.55 -13.12
N ALA A 71 5.58 1.25 -13.77
CA ALA A 71 5.95 1.83 -15.04
C ALA A 71 6.31 0.74 -16.04
N VAL A 72 5.75 0.84 -17.24
CA VAL A 72 6.13 -0.03 -18.38
C VAL A 72 6.71 0.84 -19.46
N ILE A 73 7.92 0.52 -19.91
CA ILE A 73 8.63 1.22 -20.97
C ILE A 73 8.58 0.40 -22.25
N LEU A 74 7.86 0.93 -23.25
CA LEU A 74 7.61 0.28 -24.53
C LEU A 74 8.16 1.12 -25.71
N PRO A 75 9.34 0.80 -26.24
CA PRO A 75 9.77 1.19 -27.56
C PRO A 75 8.70 0.99 -28.65
N LEU A 76 8.39 2.07 -29.39
CA LEU A 76 7.46 2.00 -30.51
C LEU A 76 8.20 1.51 -31.76
N VAL A 77 7.95 0.27 -32.14
CA VAL A 77 8.58 -0.42 -33.28
C VAL A 77 7.74 -0.36 -34.56
N GLY A 78 6.52 0.15 -34.48
CA GLY A 78 5.59 0.29 -35.60
C GLY A 78 5.84 1.47 -36.53
N SER A 79 6.71 2.41 -36.15
CA SER A 79 6.87 3.69 -36.84
C SER A 79 8.17 3.75 -37.65
N GLY A 80 8.05 3.78 -38.98
CA GLY A 80 9.13 4.22 -39.88
C GLY A 80 10.11 3.17 -40.37
N VAL A 81 9.96 1.89 -40.01
CA VAL A 81 10.82 0.80 -40.51
C VAL A 81 9.96 -0.33 -41.09
N VAL A 82 10.26 -0.71 -42.34
CA VAL A 82 9.65 -1.86 -43.03
C VAL A 82 10.48 -3.11 -42.72
N PRO A 83 9.91 -4.13 -42.05
CA PRO A 83 10.61 -5.37 -41.74
C PRO A 83 10.96 -6.14 -43.01
N MET A 84 12.19 -6.65 -43.10
CA MET A 84 12.64 -7.47 -44.22
C MET A 84 12.24 -8.95 -44.06
N ARG A 85 12.10 -9.41 -42.80
CA ARG A 85 11.72 -10.80 -42.47
C ARG A 85 10.27 -10.85 -42.01
N ALA A 86 9.58 -11.94 -42.34
CA ALA A 86 8.20 -12.18 -41.90
C ALA A 86 8.07 -12.27 -40.37
N GLU A 87 9.06 -12.87 -39.71
CA GLU A 87 9.15 -12.99 -38.25
C GLU A 87 9.15 -11.62 -37.57
N ASP A 88 9.95 -10.68 -38.08
CA ASP A 88 10.03 -9.31 -37.58
C ASP A 88 8.72 -8.54 -37.83
N ALA A 89 8.04 -8.81 -38.93
CA ALA A 89 6.72 -8.23 -39.21
C ALA A 89 5.66 -8.70 -38.21
N GLN A 90 5.62 -9.99 -37.91
CA GLN A 90 4.70 -10.57 -36.92
C GLN A 90 5.00 -10.06 -35.51
N TRP A 91 6.28 -10.01 -35.12
CA TRP A 91 6.70 -9.45 -33.85
C TRP A 91 6.27 -7.98 -33.71
N ARG A 92 6.50 -7.16 -34.75
CA ARG A 92 6.07 -5.75 -34.78
C ARG A 92 4.57 -5.61 -34.59
N GLU A 93 3.78 -6.47 -35.22
CA GLU A 93 2.32 -6.48 -35.08
C GLU A 93 1.89 -6.85 -33.65
N ARG A 94 2.50 -7.88 -33.05
CA ARG A 94 2.25 -8.25 -31.64
C ARG A 94 2.66 -7.14 -30.67
N ALA A 95 3.80 -6.49 -30.90
CA ALA A 95 4.25 -5.36 -30.07
C ALA A 95 3.30 -4.17 -30.18
N GLY A 96 2.74 -3.92 -31.37
CA GLY A 96 1.68 -2.93 -31.57
C GLY A 96 0.42 -3.26 -30.79
N ARG A 97 -0.06 -4.51 -30.87
CA ARG A 97 -1.21 -4.99 -30.09
C ARG A 97 -0.99 -4.86 -28.58
N LEU A 98 0.18 -5.27 -28.09
CA LEU A 98 0.56 -5.09 -26.68
C LEU A 98 0.52 -3.60 -26.29
N GLY A 99 1.05 -2.72 -27.14
CA GLY A 99 1.01 -1.27 -26.90
C GLY A 99 -0.42 -0.72 -26.78
N CYS A 100 -1.34 -1.16 -27.64
CA CYS A 100 -2.76 -0.80 -27.53
C CYS A 100 -3.35 -1.29 -26.20
N ALA A 101 -3.09 -2.54 -25.83
CA ALA A 101 -3.62 -3.13 -24.61
C ALA A 101 -3.06 -2.45 -23.34
N LEU A 102 -1.76 -2.19 -23.28
CA LEU A 102 -1.13 -1.45 -22.19
C LEU A 102 -1.66 -0.03 -22.08
N ALA A 103 -1.87 0.67 -23.20
CA ALA A 103 -2.41 2.04 -23.19
C ALA A 103 -3.87 2.07 -22.70
N ALA A 104 -4.65 1.03 -22.98
CA ALA A 104 -6.00 0.89 -22.46
C ALA A 104 -6.00 0.74 -20.92
N HIS A 105 -5.07 -0.06 -20.38
CA HIS A 105 -4.96 -0.32 -18.94
C HIS A 105 -4.23 0.76 -18.14
N ALA A 106 -3.29 1.50 -18.74
CA ALA A 106 -2.50 2.48 -18.02
C ALA A 106 -3.33 3.72 -17.65
N ASP A 107 -3.18 4.21 -16.41
CA ASP A 107 -3.83 5.44 -15.94
C ASP A 107 -3.21 6.66 -16.63
N VAL A 108 -1.90 6.61 -16.86
CA VAL A 108 -1.11 7.65 -17.51
C VAL A 108 -0.33 7.07 -18.69
N VAL A 109 -0.35 7.74 -19.83
CA VAL A 109 0.45 7.37 -21.01
C VAL A 109 1.29 8.57 -21.42
N VAL A 110 2.61 8.38 -21.55
CA VAL A 110 3.57 9.41 -21.97
C VAL A 110 4.33 8.95 -23.20
N ARG A 111 4.39 9.79 -24.23
CA ARG A 111 5.28 9.63 -25.37
C ARG A 111 6.51 10.50 -25.21
N MET A 112 7.68 9.87 -25.33
CA MET A 112 8.98 10.53 -25.29
C MET A 112 9.48 10.82 -26.72
N ALA A 113 9.77 12.08 -26.99
CA ALA A 113 10.40 12.53 -28.24
C ALA A 113 11.65 13.35 -27.90
N CYS A 114 12.84 12.84 -28.26
CA CYS A 114 14.13 13.50 -27.99
C CYS A 114 14.29 13.96 -26.53
N GLY A 115 13.88 13.13 -25.55
CA GLY A 115 13.93 13.45 -24.13
C GLY A 115 12.78 14.32 -23.62
N ILE A 116 11.88 14.78 -24.49
CA ILE A 116 10.74 15.62 -24.13
C ILE A 116 9.50 14.73 -23.92
N PRO A 117 8.88 14.75 -22.72
CA PRO A 117 7.65 14.00 -22.45
C PRO A 117 6.42 14.72 -23.01
N GLN A 118 5.54 13.96 -23.65
CA GLN A 118 4.21 14.39 -24.08
C GLN A 118 3.18 13.46 -23.44
N VAL A 119 2.33 13.99 -22.57
CA VAL A 119 1.25 13.22 -21.96
C VAL A 119 0.16 12.99 -23.00
N ILE A 120 -0.20 11.73 -23.23
CA ILE A 120 -1.25 11.30 -24.17
C ILE A 120 -2.53 10.93 -23.42
N LYS A 121 -2.42 10.36 -22.22
CA LYS A 121 -3.54 9.93 -21.36
C LYS A 121 -3.22 10.24 -19.91
N GLY A 122 -4.23 10.64 -19.14
CA GLY A 122 -4.13 10.88 -17.70
C GLY A 122 -3.39 12.17 -17.33
N ASN A 123 -3.08 12.32 -16.05
CA ASN A 123 -2.30 13.43 -15.51
C ASN A 123 -0.99 12.89 -14.93
N LEU A 124 0.13 13.51 -15.29
CA LEU A 124 1.46 13.10 -14.83
C LEU A 124 1.65 13.24 -13.31
N ALA A 125 0.87 14.10 -12.64
CA ALA A 125 0.85 14.20 -11.19
C ALA A 125 0.40 12.90 -10.52
N ASP A 126 -0.52 12.17 -11.15
CA ASP A 126 -1.10 10.92 -10.65
C ASP A 126 -0.25 9.69 -11.02
N ALA A 127 0.82 9.89 -11.78
CA ALA A 127 1.69 8.81 -12.21
C ALA A 127 2.42 8.19 -11.00
N PRO A 128 2.56 6.85 -10.97
CA PRO A 128 3.42 6.16 -10.01
C PRO A 128 4.81 6.79 -9.93
N ARG A 129 5.30 6.97 -8.70
CA ARG A 129 6.64 7.45 -8.40
C ARG A 129 7.47 6.33 -7.81
N GLY A 130 8.76 6.32 -8.13
CA GLY A 130 9.72 5.43 -7.50
C GLY A 130 10.25 6.02 -6.19
N THR A 131 11.18 5.31 -5.58
CA THR A 131 11.73 5.62 -4.25
C THR A 131 13.06 6.37 -4.29
N GLN A 132 13.65 6.67 -5.46
CA GLN A 132 14.78 7.61 -5.55
C GLN A 132 14.32 9.00 -5.12
N GLY A 133 14.83 9.43 -3.97
CA GLY A 133 14.43 10.66 -3.31
C GLY A 133 13.42 10.44 -2.18
N ALA A 134 12.82 9.24 -2.04
CA ALA A 134 12.24 8.83 -0.78
C ALA A 134 13.40 8.67 0.22
N GLY A 135 13.27 9.24 1.41
CA GLY A 135 14.27 9.11 2.47
C GLY A 135 14.60 7.64 2.77
N ALA A 136 15.66 7.41 3.55
CA ALA A 136 16.11 6.06 3.91
C ALA A 136 14.93 5.13 4.31
N PRO A 137 15.01 3.82 4.02
CA PRO A 137 14.01 2.86 4.44
C PRO A 137 13.67 3.06 5.92
N LEU A 138 12.37 3.19 6.22
CA LEU A 138 11.89 3.43 7.57
C LEU A 138 11.32 2.12 8.09
N GLU A 139 11.85 1.60 9.19
CA GLU A 139 11.17 0.51 9.88
C GLU A 139 9.87 1.05 10.50
N VAL A 140 8.75 0.40 10.23
CA VAL A 140 7.46 0.75 10.81
C VAL A 140 6.92 -0.40 11.63
N VAL A 141 6.45 -0.09 12.83
CA VAL A 141 5.82 -1.05 13.73
C VAL A 141 4.40 -0.61 14.01
N PHE A 142 3.42 -1.49 13.76
CA PHE A 142 2.01 -1.26 14.06
C PHE A 142 1.60 -2.12 15.24
N VAL A 143 1.20 -1.49 16.34
CA VAL A 143 0.70 -2.14 17.55
C VAL A 143 -0.80 -1.90 17.64
N ARG A 144 -1.60 -2.96 17.75
CA ARG A 144 -3.02 -2.82 18.09
C ARG A 144 -3.15 -2.46 19.57
N HIS A 145 -4.02 -1.52 19.91
CA HIS A 145 -4.34 -1.20 21.31
C HIS A 145 -4.73 -2.46 22.12
N GLY A 146 -4.52 -2.42 23.44
CA GLY A 146 -4.94 -3.48 24.36
C GLY A 146 -6.46 -3.62 24.46
N ALA A 147 -6.92 -4.66 25.16
CA ALA A 147 -8.34 -4.95 25.29
C ALA A 147 -9.11 -3.82 26.00
N THR A 148 -10.31 -3.56 25.52
CA THR A 148 -11.32 -2.65 26.09
C THR A 148 -12.54 -3.45 26.52
N ALA A 149 -13.48 -2.84 27.25
CA ALA A 149 -14.76 -3.49 27.57
C ALA A 149 -15.53 -3.89 26.29
N GLY A 150 -15.58 -3.01 25.29
CA GLY A 150 -16.18 -3.33 24.00
C GLY A 150 -15.48 -4.48 23.25
N THR A 151 -14.17 -4.64 23.41
CA THR A 151 -13.43 -5.77 22.83
C THR A 151 -13.85 -7.10 23.46
N GLU A 152 -13.98 -7.13 24.79
CA GLU A 152 -14.39 -8.32 25.55
C GLU A 152 -15.84 -8.72 25.24
N ASP A 153 -16.71 -7.74 25.03
CA ASP A 153 -18.14 -7.94 24.69
C ASP A 153 -18.40 -8.13 23.18
N HIS A 154 -17.36 -8.13 22.34
CA HIS A 154 -17.47 -8.18 20.89
C HIS A 154 -18.38 -7.09 20.29
N ARG A 155 -18.29 -5.87 20.82
CA ARG A 155 -18.99 -4.68 20.35
C ARG A 155 -18.18 -3.97 19.27
N TYR A 156 -18.88 -3.29 18.35
CA TYR A 156 -18.22 -2.38 17.42
C TYR A 156 -17.77 -1.12 18.17
N SER A 157 -16.45 -0.92 18.26
CA SER A 157 -15.83 0.26 18.87
C SER A 157 -15.06 1.05 17.81
N GLY A 158 -15.71 2.04 17.21
CA GLY A 158 -15.15 2.83 16.12
C GLY A 158 -14.55 4.16 16.56
N ALA A 159 -14.56 5.15 15.67
CA ALA A 159 -14.07 6.50 15.95
C ALA A 159 -15.02 7.32 16.87
N GLY A 160 -16.32 7.00 16.90
CA GLY A 160 -17.31 7.66 17.75
C GLY A 160 -17.27 7.21 19.22
N THR A 161 -16.63 6.08 19.50
CA THR A 161 -16.59 5.42 20.82
C THR A 161 -15.17 5.44 21.36
N ASP A 162 -14.85 6.43 22.18
CA ASP A 162 -13.54 6.58 22.81
C ASP A 162 -13.48 5.93 24.19
N GLU A 163 -13.55 4.60 24.22
CA GLU A 163 -13.42 3.82 25.45
C GLU A 163 -11.95 3.64 25.88
N PRO A 164 -11.65 3.64 27.19
CA PRO A 164 -10.33 3.30 27.72
C PRO A 164 -10.09 1.78 27.69
N LEU A 165 -8.86 1.38 28.01
CA LEU A 165 -8.52 -0.01 28.27
C LEU A 165 -9.33 -0.58 29.44
N SER A 166 -9.66 -1.86 29.37
CA SER A 166 -10.20 -2.59 30.52
C SER A 166 -9.08 -2.85 31.53
N SER A 167 -9.41 -3.07 32.80
CA SER A 167 -8.40 -3.44 33.79
C SER A 167 -7.70 -4.76 33.45
N ALA A 168 -8.37 -5.68 32.74
CA ALA A 168 -7.76 -6.90 32.24
C ALA A 168 -6.80 -6.61 31.08
N GLY A 169 -7.19 -5.75 30.14
CA GLY A 169 -6.35 -5.29 29.03
C GLY A 169 -5.08 -4.58 29.50
N GLU A 170 -5.20 -3.69 30.50
CA GLU A 170 -4.01 -3.05 31.08
C GLU A 170 -3.05 -4.06 31.71
N ARG A 171 -3.56 -5.06 32.45
CA ARG A 171 -2.72 -6.10 33.05
C ARG A 171 -2.02 -6.92 31.97
N ALA A 172 -2.76 -7.38 30.96
CA ALA A 172 -2.20 -8.13 29.84
C ALA A 172 -1.10 -7.35 29.11
N LEU A 173 -1.24 -6.03 28.96
CA LEU A 173 -0.19 -5.18 28.38
C LEU A 173 1.03 -5.03 29.29
N ARG A 174 0.86 -4.98 30.61
CA ARG A 174 2.00 -4.92 31.56
C ARG A 174 2.81 -6.21 31.58
N ASP A 175 2.20 -7.34 31.21
CA ASP A 175 2.87 -8.63 31.06
C ASP A 175 3.71 -8.69 29.77
N LEU A 176 3.48 -7.78 28.82
CA LEU A 176 4.34 -7.61 27.66
C LEU A 176 5.60 -6.83 28.04
N ALA A 177 6.70 -7.10 27.34
CA ALA A 177 7.92 -6.33 27.52
C ALA A 177 7.70 -4.87 27.07
N CYS A 178 8.03 -3.93 27.94
CA CYS A 178 8.14 -2.53 27.56
C CYS A 178 9.42 -2.30 26.75
N ASP A 179 9.33 -1.45 25.73
CA ASP A 179 10.51 -0.88 25.11
C ASP A 179 10.75 0.53 25.66
N ARG A 180 11.91 0.72 26.27
CA ARG A 180 12.32 1.98 26.91
C ARG A 180 13.19 2.85 26.00
N ASP A 181 13.65 2.31 24.87
CA ASP A 181 14.51 2.97 23.91
C ASP A 181 13.70 3.63 22.77
N VAL A 182 12.38 3.43 22.77
CA VAL A 182 11.43 4.20 21.94
C VAL A 182 11.06 5.49 22.67
N PHE A 183 11.45 6.62 22.07
CA PHE A 183 11.20 7.97 22.61
C PHE A 183 10.05 8.72 21.91
N ARG A 184 9.50 8.14 20.85
CA ARG A 184 8.34 8.70 20.14
C ARG A 184 7.41 7.61 19.66
N VAL A 185 6.11 7.80 19.89
CA VAL A 185 5.06 6.90 19.42
C VAL A 185 3.94 7.71 18.79
N ILE A 186 3.52 7.32 17.60
CA ILE A 186 2.37 7.90 16.92
C ILE A 186 1.13 7.13 17.36
N THR A 187 0.11 7.82 17.83
CA THR A 187 -1.16 7.18 18.25
C THR A 187 -2.31 7.73 17.43
N SER A 188 -3.46 7.07 17.47
CA SER A 188 -4.69 7.65 16.90
C SER A 188 -5.27 8.83 17.70
N GLY A 189 -4.68 9.13 18.88
CA GLY A 189 -5.21 10.07 19.85
C GLY A 189 -6.50 9.62 20.54
N MET A 190 -6.81 8.31 20.51
CA MET A 190 -7.91 7.71 21.27
C MET A 190 -7.39 7.15 22.60
N ALA A 191 -8.23 7.17 23.64
CA ALA A 191 -7.87 6.79 25.00
C ALA A 191 -7.19 5.42 25.06
N ARG A 192 -7.77 4.41 24.42
CA ARG A 192 -7.20 3.05 24.33
C ARG A 192 -5.83 2.99 23.65
N THR A 193 -5.59 3.79 22.61
CA THR A 193 -4.27 3.82 21.94
C THR A 193 -3.24 4.54 22.80
N ASP A 194 -3.61 5.65 23.42
CA ASP A 194 -2.70 6.45 24.25
C ASP A 194 -2.33 5.70 25.55
N GLN A 195 -3.29 5.05 26.20
CA GLN A 195 -3.04 4.23 27.37
C GLN A 195 -2.15 3.02 27.04
N THR A 196 -2.39 2.37 25.89
CA THR A 196 -1.51 1.28 25.43
C THR A 196 -0.09 1.79 25.22
N ALA A 197 0.08 2.93 24.54
CA ALA A 197 1.38 3.52 24.29
C ALA A 197 2.12 3.86 25.59
N ARG A 198 1.43 4.45 26.59
CA ARG A 198 2.04 4.76 27.89
C ARG A 198 2.49 3.52 28.66
N ILE A 199 1.79 2.39 28.50
CA ILE A 199 2.17 1.13 29.16
C ILE A 199 3.38 0.50 28.46
N LEU A 200 3.38 0.42 27.13
CA LEU A 200 4.41 -0.29 26.39
C LEU A 200 5.68 0.55 26.15
N PHE A 201 5.53 1.88 26.04
CA PHE A 201 6.60 2.82 25.71
C PHE A 201 6.63 3.98 26.71
N PRO A 202 6.96 3.72 27.99
CA PRO A 202 6.77 4.69 29.07
C PRO A 202 7.62 5.96 28.96
N ASN A 203 8.67 5.94 28.14
CA ASN A 203 9.55 7.09 27.92
C ASN A 203 9.20 7.88 26.65
N ALA A 204 8.20 7.43 25.89
CA ALA A 204 7.88 8.02 24.61
C ALA A 204 6.99 9.27 24.73
N GLU A 205 7.30 10.29 23.91
CA GLU A 205 6.36 11.34 23.58
C GLU A 205 5.27 10.78 22.65
N LEU A 206 4.00 11.08 22.94
CA LEU A 206 2.88 10.63 22.12
C LEU A 206 2.49 11.69 21.09
N MET A 207 2.58 11.32 19.83
CA MET A 207 2.19 12.16 18.68
C MET A 207 0.80 11.72 18.19
N ALA A 208 -0.23 12.45 18.57
CA ALA A 208 -1.59 12.13 18.15
C ALA A 208 -1.79 12.41 16.65
N CYS A 209 -2.26 11.41 15.91
CA CYS A 209 -2.63 11.49 14.51
C CYS A 209 -4.09 11.06 14.34
N PRO A 210 -5.06 11.99 14.37
CA PRO A 210 -6.49 11.68 14.25
C PRO A 210 -6.87 10.94 12.96
N GLY A 211 -6.08 11.10 11.89
CA GLY A 211 -6.26 10.37 10.63
C GLY A 211 -6.07 8.86 10.75
N LEU A 212 -5.46 8.37 11.83
CA LEU A 212 -5.27 6.94 12.13
C LEU A 212 -6.34 6.33 13.05
N ARG A 213 -7.37 7.11 13.43
CA ARG A 213 -8.53 6.59 14.19
C ARG A 213 -9.21 5.45 13.46
N GLU A 214 -9.81 4.56 14.24
CA GLU A 214 -10.57 3.40 13.74
C GLU A 214 -11.70 3.83 12.81
N MET A 215 -12.27 2.86 12.10
CA MET A 215 -13.46 3.08 11.30
C MET A 215 -14.60 3.65 12.15
N ASP A 216 -15.24 4.72 11.71
CA ASP A 216 -16.51 5.22 12.25
C ASP A 216 -17.63 4.26 11.85
N PHE A 217 -18.08 3.43 12.80
CA PHE A 217 -19.16 2.48 12.53
C PHE A 217 -20.56 3.11 12.72
N GLY A 218 -20.64 4.41 13.02
CA GLY A 218 -21.88 5.16 13.14
C GLY A 218 -22.88 4.50 14.08
N ASP A 219 -24.10 4.27 13.59
CA ASP A 219 -25.20 3.68 14.35
C ASP A 219 -24.92 2.25 14.89
N PHE A 220 -23.86 1.59 14.42
CA PHE A 220 -23.49 0.25 14.88
C PHE A 220 -22.58 0.27 16.11
N GLU A 221 -21.99 1.41 16.44
CA GLU A 221 -21.08 1.52 17.57
C GLU A 221 -21.75 1.20 18.92
N GLY A 222 -20.98 0.62 19.84
CA GLY A 222 -21.45 0.20 21.17
C GLY A 222 -22.34 -1.05 21.17
N ARG A 223 -22.66 -1.61 19.99
CA ARG A 223 -23.51 -2.79 19.84
C ARG A 223 -22.69 -3.98 19.32
N SER A 224 -23.08 -5.18 19.74
CA SER A 224 -22.53 -6.43 19.25
C SER A 224 -23.22 -6.88 17.96
N ALA A 225 -22.56 -7.74 17.18
CA ALA A 225 -23.17 -8.37 16.01
C ALA A 225 -24.48 -9.12 16.36
N ALA A 226 -24.55 -9.72 17.55
CA ALA A 226 -25.74 -10.41 18.05
C ALA A 226 -26.93 -9.47 18.28
N GLU A 227 -26.68 -8.24 18.77
CA GLU A 227 -27.69 -7.19 18.92
C GLU A 227 -28.09 -6.55 17.60
N LEU A 228 -27.23 -6.62 16.58
CA LEU A 228 -27.41 -6.00 15.27
C LEU A 228 -27.99 -6.94 14.21
N LYS A 229 -27.95 -8.26 14.41
CA LYS A 229 -28.33 -9.28 13.39
C LYS A 229 -29.73 -9.12 12.78
N GLU A 230 -30.66 -8.49 13.51
CA GLU A 230 -32.03 -8.23 13.02
C GLU A 230 -32.20 -6.85 12.35
N ASP A 231 -31.22 -5.95 12.49
CA ASP A 231 -31.23 -4.64 11.83
C ASP A 231 -30.98 -4.82 10.33
N ALA A 232 -31.97 -4.41 9.51
CA ALA A 232 -31.90 -4.54 8.06
C ALA A 232 -30.70 -3.78 7.46
N ARG A 233 -30.30 -2.65 8.07
CA ARG A 233 -29.15 -1.84 7.62
C ARG A 233 -27.83 -2.56 7.90
N TYR A 234 -27.74 -3.23 9.05
CA TYR A 234 -26.57 -4.04 9.40
C TYR A 234 -26.44 -5.25 8.47
N ARG A 235 -27.54 -5.97 8.22
CA ARG A 235 -27.54 -7.09 7.25
C ARG A 235 -27.11 -6.64 5.87
N ALA A 236 -27.68 -5.55 5.35
CA ALA A 236 -27.28 -5.00 4.05
C ALA A 236 -25.78 -4.64 3.99
N TRP A 237 -25.22 -4.09 5.09
CA TRP A 237 -23.80 -3.82 5.19
C TRP A 237 -22.94 -5.09 5.18
N VAL A 238 -23.32 -6.11 5.96
CA VAL A 238 -22.64 -7.42 5.98
C VAL A 238 -22.73 -8.13 4.63
N ASP A 239 -23.91 -8.15 4.01
CA ASP A 239 -24.17 -8.75 2.69
C ASP A 239 -23.36 -8.06 1.59
N SER A 240 -23.01 -6.79 1.79
CA SER A 240 -22.09 -6.05 0.93
C SER A 240 -20.61 -6.34 1.20
N TRP A 241 -20.28 -7.39 1.96
CA TRP A 241 -18.92 -7.68 2.42
C TRP A 241 -18.27 -6.50 3.17
N CYS A 242 -19.09 -5.76 3.91
CA CYS A 242 -18.71 -4.54 4.64
C CYS A 242 -18.12 -3.43 3.75
N GLU A 243 -18.46 -3.40 2.45
CA GLU A 243 -17.92 -2.40 1.51
C GLU A 243 -18.69 -1.08 1.53
N THR A 244 -19.99 -1.16 1.82
CA THR A 244 -20.86 0.01 1.89
C THR A 244 -20.61 0.82 3.18
N ARG A 245 -21.18 2.02 3.21
CA ARG A 245 -21.07 2.93 4.36
C ARG A 245 -21.97 2.48 5.51
N CYS A 246 -21.43 2.49 6.73
CA CYS A 246 -22.22 2.34 7.94
C CYS A 246 -23.19 3.54 8.09
N PRO A 247 -24.45 3.36 8.49
CA PRO A 247 -25.38 4.48 8.71
C PRO A 247 -24.78 5.51 9.67
N HIS A 248 -24.72 6.78 9.26
CA HIS A 248 -24.06 7.89 9.97
C HIS A 248 -22.56 7.69 10.31
N GLY A 249 -21.94 6.63 9.80
CA GLY A 249 -20.50 6.37 9.91
C GLY A 249 -19.80 6.48 8.56
N GLU A 250 -18.62 5.88 8.41
CA GLU A 250 -17.84 5.90 7.18
C GLU A 250 -17.97 4.61 6.35
N GLY A 251 -17.49 4.65 5.10
CA GLY A 251 -17.37 3.47 4.24
C GLY A 251 -15.93 2.98 4.21
N LYS A 252 -15.72 1.67 3.95
CA LYS A 252 -14.40 1.04 3.94
C LYS A 252 -13.40 1.78 3.04
N SER A 253 -13.83 2.22 1.86
CA SER A 253 -12.96 2.95 0.92
C SER A 253 -12.56 4.34 1.44
N ASP A 254 -13.47 5.06 2.10
CA ASP A 254 -13.17 6.37 2.70
C ASP A 254 -12.19 6.21 3.87
N PHE A 255 -12.46 5.21 4.72
CA PHE A 255 -11.60 4.81 5.83
C PHE A 255 -10.18 4.48 5.37
N THR A 256 -10.03 3.57 4.40
CA THR A 256 -8.72 3.16 3.89
C THR A 256 -7.96 4.34 3.29
N ARG A 257 -8.61 5.20 2.50
CA ARG A 257 -7.96 6.39 1.91
C ARG A 257 -7.46 7.34 2.99
N ARG A 258 -8.29 7.63 4.00
CA ARG A 258 -7.93 8.48 5.14
C ARG A 258 -6.73 7.94 5.90
N VAL A 259 -6.75 6.65 6.26
CA VAL A 259 -5.69 5.99 7.02
C VAL A 259 -4.37 5.96 6.23
N VAL A 260 -4.42 5.61 4.95
CA VAL A 260 -3.22 5.55 4.09
C VAL A 260 -2.60 6.94 3.89
N ALA A 261 -3.42 7.97 3.69
CA ALA A 261 -2.94 9.34 3.58
C ALA A 261 -2.23 9.80 4.86
N ALA A 262 -2.86 9.60 6.02
CA ALA A 262 -2.30 9.96 7.31
C ALA A 262 -1.01 9.19 7.63
N PHE A 263 -0.96 7.89 7.31
CA PHE A 263 0.25 7.08 7.48
C PHE A 263 1.42 7.58 6.63
N ARG A 264 1.17 7.91 5.35
CA ARG A 264 2.21 8.43 4.45
C ARG A 264 2.79 9.74 4.97
N GLU A 265 1.93 10.68 5.36
CA GLU A 265 2.34 11.96 5.94
C GLU A 265 3.17 11.76 7.22
N ALA A 266 2.74 10.86 8.10
CA ALA A 266 3.47 10.53 9.32
C ALA A 266 4.86 9.94 9.03
N CYS A 267 4.97 8.99 8.09
CA CYS A 267 6.25 8.41 7.69
C CYS A 267 7.18 9.43 7.00
N GLU A 268 6.64 10.34 6.20
CA GLU A 268 7.39 11.43 5.60
C GLU A 268 7.96 12.37 6.67
N SER A 269 7.14 12.74 7.67
CA SER A 269 7.59 13.54 8.81
C SER A 269 8.70 12.85 9.61
N GLU A 270 8.55 11.55 9.92
CA GLU A 270 9.57 10.78 10.65
C GLU A 270 10.89 10.70 9.86
N ARG A 271 10.82 10.48 8.55
CA ARG A 271 12.00 10.49 7.69
C ARG A 271 12.67 11.85 7.60
N ALA A 272 11.90 12.93 7.54
CA ALA A 272 12.45 14.29 7.51
C ALA A 272 13.22 14.62 8.80
N GLN A 273 12.89 13.95 9.91
CA GLN A 273 13.59 14.06 11.18
C GLN A 273 14.77 13.09 11.30
N GLY A 274 15.03 12.26 10.29
CA GLY A 274 16.11 11.28 10.29
C GLY A 274 15.82 10.03 11.12
N SER A 275 14.56 9.77 11.50
CA SER A 275 14.16 8.56 12.22
C SER A 275 14.40 7.33 11.34
N GLY A 276 15.10 6.33 11.87
CA GLY A 276 15.24 5.00 11.24
C GLY A 276 14.04 4.08 11.50
N ARG A 277 13.18 4.45 12.47
CA ARG A 277 12.07 3.65 12.96
C ARG A 277 10.89 4.52 13.38
N ALA A 278 9.67 4.08 13.11
CA ALA A 278 8.43 4.71 13.53
C ALA A 278 7.46 3.68 14.14
N VAL A 279 6.97 3.97 15.35
CA VAL A 279 6.04 3.10 16.08
C VAL A 279 4.65 3.73 16.09
N PHE A 280 3.65 2.95 15.68
CA PHE A 280 2.25 3.34 15.59
C PHE A 280 1.41 2.49 16.54
N VAL A 281 0.72 3.10 17.51
CA VAL A 281 -0.29 2.43 18.34
C VAL A 281 -1.68 2.79 17.85
N VAL A 282 -2.34 1.83 17.20
CA VAL A 282 -3.54 2.01 16.38
C VAL A 282 -4.57 0.90 16.63
N HIS A 283 -5.51 0.71 15.71
CA HIS A 283 -6.65 -0.20 15.83
C HIS A 283 -6.56 -1.36 14.83
N ALA A 284 -7.39 -2.38 15.03
CA ALA A 284 -7.39 -3.55 14.16
C ALA A 284 -7.74 -3.19 12.71
N GLY A 285 -8.75 -2.35 12.49
CA GLY A 285 -9.13 -1.89 11.16
C GLY A 285 -8.04 -1.06 10.51
N THR A 286 -7.36 -0.19 11.29
CA THR A 286 -6.24 0.62 10.78
C THR A 286 -5.10 -0.27 10.25
N VAL A 287 -4.70 -1.30 11.00
CA VAL A 287 -3.66 -2.25 10.56
C VAL A 287 -4.11 -3.00 9.31
N LYS A 288 -5.36 -3.48 9.28
CA LYS A 288 -5.93 -4.15 8.11
C LYS A 288 -5.90 -3.27 6.87
N ALA A 289 -6.32 -2.01 7.00
CA ALA A 289 -6.30 -1.04 5.90
C ALA A 289 -4.89 -0.80 5.36
N LEU A 290 -3.91 -0.59 6.24
CA LEU A 290 -2.52 -0.34 5.84
C LEU A 290 -1.87 -1.57 5.20
N LEU A 291 -1.95 -2.74 5.83
CA LEU A 291 -1.31 -3.95 5.30
C LEU A 291 -2.00 -4.42 4.02
N SER A 292 -3.33 -4.43 3.97
CA SER A 292 -4.01 -4.83 2.73
C SER A 292 -3.76 -3.86 1.58
N GLU A 293 -3.60 -2.56 1.84
CA GLU A 293 -3.39 -1.59 0.77
C GLU A 293 -1.93 -1.53 0.32
N LEU A 294 -0.98 -1.55 1.26
CA LEU A 294 0.41 -1.20 1.00
C LEU A 294 1.39 -2.38 1.03
N ALA A 295 1.02 -3.54 1.57
CA ALA A 295 1.95 -4.67 1.68
C ALA A 295 2.32 -5.28 0.33
N VAL A 296 3.59 -5.69 0.23
CA VAL A 296 4.14 -6.50 -0.86
C VAL A 296 4.85 -7.72 -0.26
N PRO A 297 4.38 -8.95 -0.51
CA PRO A 297 3.22 -9.31 -1.36
C PRO A 297 1.87 -8.82 -0.80
N LYS A 298 0.89 -8.67 -1.68
CA LYS A 298 -0.45 -8.16 -1.33
C LYS A 298 -1.12 -9.09 -0.31
N MET A 299 -1.70 -8.51 0.74
CA MET A 299 -2.46 -9.23 1.76
C MET A 299 -3.96 -8.92 1.61
N GLY A 300 -4.83 -9.90 1.84
CA GLY A 300 -6.28 -9.67 1.89
C GLY A 300 -6.67 -8.92 3.17
N TYR A 301 -7.65 -8.01 3.07
CA TYR A 301 -8.12 -7.20 4.21
C TYR A 301 -8.59 -8.04 5.40
N PHE A 302 -9.28 -9.16 5.13
CA PHE A 302 -9.79 -10.05 6.16
C PHE A 302 -8.79 -11.11 6.62
N ASP A 303 -7.67 -11.30 5.90
CA ASP A 303 -6.61 -12.24 6.27
C ASP A 303 -5.66 -11.66 7.34
N VAL A 304 -5.67 -10.34 7.50
CA VAL A 304 -4.86 -9.64 8.50
C VAL A 304 -5.57 -9.72 9.86
N HIS A 305 -5.03 -10.54 10.76
CA HIS A 305 -5.48 -10.65 12.14
C HIS A 305 -4.42 -10.13 13.11
N THR A 306 -4.83 -9.26 14.01
CA THR A 306 -3.96 -8.68 15.05
C THR A 306 -4.71 -8.72 16.37
N GLU A 307 -4.26 -9.53 17.32
CA GLU A 307 -4.82 -9.58 18.67
C GLU A 307 -4.57 -8.28 19.46
N PRO A 308 -5.35 -7.95 20.50
CA PRO A 308 -5.06 -6.79 21.35
C PRO A 308 -3.64 -6.87 21.93
N GLY A 309 -2.86 -5.78 21.79
CA GLY A 309 -1.44 -5.75 22.15
C GLY A 309 -0.51 -6.48 21.16
N GLY A 310 -1.05 -7.15 20.14
CA GLY A 310 -0.29 -7.74 19.05
C GLY A 310 0.27 -6.68 18.10
N ALA A 311 1.36 -7.02 17.41
CA ALA A 311 2.06 -6.09 16.55
C ALA A 311 2.50 -6.69 15.20
N TRP A 312 2.75 -5.81 14.24
CA TRP A 312 3.35 -6.11 12.94
C TRP A 312 4.54 -5.18 12.71
N ALA A 313 5.59 -5.68 12.08
CA ALA A 313 6.73 -4.90 11.62
C ALA A 313 6.85 -5.00 10.09
N ALA A 314 7.30 -3.92 9.47
CA ALA A 314 7.55 -3.85 8.03
C ALA A 314 8.60 -2.78 7.72
N THR A 315 9.16 -2.83 6.52
CA THR A 315 9.98 -1.75 5.97
C THR A 315 9.12 -0.90 5.05
N TRP A 316 8.98 0.38 5.39
CA TRP A 316 8.41 1.39 4.50
C TRP A 316 9.50 1.88 3.55
N ASP A 317 9.29 1.68 2.24
CA ASP A 317 10.22 2.14 1.20
C ASP A 317 9.86 3.53 0.63
N GLY A 318 8.80 4.16 1.15
CA GLY A 318 8.22 5.39 0.59
C GLY A 318 6.97 5.16 -0.22
N ARG A 319 6.60 3.91 -0.45
CA ARG A 319 5.43 3.57 -1.25
C ARG A 319 4.70 2.33 -0.79
N CYS A 320 5.43 1.28 -0.47
CA CYS A 320 4.93 -0.01 -0.06
C CYS A 320 5.53 -0.42 1.28
N LEU A 321 4.82 -1.33 1.95
CA LEU A 321 5.31 -2.06 3.12
C LEU A 321 5.91 -3.38 2.64
N ARG A 322 7.20 -3.55 2.87
CA ARG A 322 7.96 -4.77 2.53
C ARG A 322 8.37 -5.51 3.80
N ASP A 323 8.77 -6.76 3.63
CA ASP A 323 9.28 -7.60 4.73
C ASP A 323 8.29 -7.66 5.92
N VAL A 324 7.00 -7.67 5.59
CA VAL A 324 5.90 -7.65 6.56
C VAL A 324 5.93 -8.94 7.38
N ARG A 325 6.02 -8.79 8.70
CA ARG A 325 6.07 -9.91 9.65
C ARG A 325 5.31 -9.59 10.93
N PRO A 326 4.70 -10.59 11.59
CA PRO A 326 4.25 -10.42 12.97
C PRO A 326 5.43 -9.98 13.84
N ALA A 327 5.22 -8.98 14.69
CA ALA A 327 6.20 -8.53 15.66
C ALA A 327 5.81 -9.06 17.04
N SER A 328 6.73 -9.75 17.70
CA SER A 328 6.58 -10.10 19.10
C SER A 328 6.91 -8.89 19.98
N GLY A 329 6.50 -8.89 21.27
CA GLY A 329 6.93 -7.85 22.22
C GLY A 329 8.47 -7.72 22.38
N GLY A 330 9.25 -8.62 21.78
CA GLY A 330 10.70 -8.52 21.63
C GLY A 330 11.17 -7.76 20.38
N ASP A 331 10.45 -7.84 19.27
CA ASP A 331 10.74 -7.12 18.00
C ASP A 331 10.29 -5.65 18.05
N ALA A 332 9.56 -5.28 19.10
CA ALA A 332 9.30 -3.90 19.45
C ALA A 332 10.55 -3.19 19.99
N ARG A 333 11.69 -3.87 20.21
CA ARG A 333 13.00 -3.32 20.64
C ARG A 333 13.89 -2.89 19.47
#